data_AF-A0AAD4DQ14-F1
#
_entry.id   AF-A0AAD4DQ14-F1
#
_cell.length_a   1.000
_cell.length_b   1.000
_cell.length_c   1.000
_cell.angle_alpha   90.00
_cell.angle_beta   90.00
_cell.angle_gamma   90.00
#
_symmetry.space_group_name_H-M   'P 1'
#
loop_
_entity.id
_entity.type
_entity.pdbx_description
1 polymer ?
#
loop_
_entity_poly.entity_id
_entity_poly.type
_entity_poly.pdbx_seq_one_letter_code
_entity_poly.pdbx_strand_id
1 'polypeptide(L)'
;MKSFCRGSNLRALLLHDELPEAIQDYRSIAQEYFGTDFRGTLRHDLQAMAGSTDECFPVARKGKVVTLPASQYASLISCLNRISDGIFYQPYDQPLEGAHCVHVEPRAETKRAIKLHGDNFTPAWRHVGNSQILLRATALGSGSLARAAQIQKILVHSHPGLGRSTFSETFFVVKLYRELDAAQIPLDPYRIFHALDARLCIDDLEPEELVVSSTDIISHFASCSIDIEGLKERCRVVLSLDRNFLDDIETLQS
;
A
#
# COMPACT_ATOMS: atom_id res chain seq x y z
N MET A 1 13.45 -14.15 3.06
CA MET A 1 13.04 -13.58 1.76
C MET A 1 13.13 -14.58 0.60
N LYS A 2 14.27 -15.27 0.38
CA LYS A 2 14.42 -16.22 -0.75
C LYS A 2 13.38 -17.36 -0.80
N SER A 3 13.00 -17.94 0.34
CA SER A 3 11.98 -18.99 0.42
C SER A 3 10.56 -18.47 0.16
N PHE A 4 10.27 -17.24 0.58
CA PHE A 4 8.96 -16.60 0.39
C PHE A 4 8.66 -16.32 -1.08
N CYS A 5 9.60 -15.69 -1.80
CA CYS A 5 9.42 -15.40 -3.23
C CYS A 5 9.31 -16.70 -4.05
N ARG A 6 10.13 -17.72 -3.73
CA ARG A 6 10.07 -19.04 -4.39
C ARG A 6 8.73 -19.72 -4.18
N GLY A 7 8.21 -19.73 -2.95
CA GLY A 7 6.92 -20.33 -2.64
C GLY A 7 5.73 -19.55 -3.23
N SER A 8 5.86 -18.23 -3.42
CA SER A 8 4.84 -17.42 -4.10
C SER A 8 4.80 -17.73 -5.60
N ASN A 9 5.94 -17.67 -6.27
CA ASN A 9 6.02 -17.92 -7.71
C ASN A 9 5.65 -19.36 -8.07
N LEU A 10 6.06 -20.34 -7.26
CA LEU A 10 5.68 -21.74 -7.46
C LEU A 10 4.16 -21.93 -7.33
N ARG A 11 3.50 -21.22 -6.40
CA ARG A 11 2.04 -21.30 -6.26
C ARG A 11 1.31 -20.63 -7.42
N ALA A 12 1.77 -19.47 -7.88
CA ALA A 12 1.23 -18.82 -9.07
C ALA A 12 1.33 -19.74 -10.29
N LEU A 13 2.48 -20.39 -10.47
CA LEU A 13 2.66 -21.41 -11.50
C LEU A 13 1.66 -22.57 -11.34
N LEU A 14 1.50 -23.10 -10.12
CA LEU A 14 0.65 -24.25 -9.82
C LEU A 14 -0.87 -23.97 -9.90
N LEU A 15 -1.29 -22.70 -9.98
CA LEU A 15 -2.69 -22.31 -10.13
C LEU A 15 -3.16 -22.37 -11.60
N HIS A 16 -2.25 -22.46 -12.56
CA HIS A 16 -2.60 -22.56 -13.98
C HIS A 16 -3.20 -23.94 -14.29
N ASP A 17 -4.31 -23.98 -15.02
CA ASP A 17 -5.04 -25.23 -15.33
C ASP A 17 -4.35 -26.06 -16.43
N GLU A 18 -3.51 -25.43 -17.25
CA GLU A 18 -2.82 -26.07 -18.38
C GLU A 18 -1.42 -26.63 -18.04
N LEU A 19 -1.16 -27.00 -16.78
CA LEU A 19 0.13 -27.56 -16.42
C LEU A 19 0.25 -29.03 -16.87
N PRO A 20 1.44 -29.45 -17.34
CA PRO A 20 1.73 -30.86 -17.61
C PRO A 20 1.37 -31.75 -16.42
N GLU A 21 0.83 -32.94 -16.70
CA GLU A 21 0.38 -33.91 -15.68
C GLU A 21 1.47 -34.20 -14.63
N ALA A 22 2.73 -34.26 -15.06
CA ALA A 22 3.89 -34.46 -14.19
C ALA A 22 4.06 -33.37 -13.11
N ILE A 23 3.56 -32.15 -13.32
CA ILE A 23 3.61 -31.04 -12.35
C ILE A 23 2.41 -31.08 -11.40
N GLN A 24 1.28 -31.66 -11.83
CA GLN A 24 0.06 -31.72 -11.02
C GLN A 24 0.26 -32.55 -9.76
N ASP A 25 1.05 -33.62 -9.82
CA ASP A 25 1.42 -34.45 -8.67
C ASP A 25 2.11 -33.66 -7.55
N TYR A 26 2.88 -32.63 -7.92
CA TYR A 26 3.58 -31.77 -6.96
C TYR A 26 2.68 -30.74 -6.30
N ARG A 27 1.42 -30.56 -6.76
CA ARG A 27 0.48 -29.61 -6.16
C ARG A 27 0.21 -29.95 -4.70
N SER A 28 0.06 -31.24 -4.38
CA SER A 28 -0.15 -31.74 -3.02
C SER A 28 1.05 -31.46 -2.10
N ILE A 29 2.27 -31.75 -2.59
CA ILE A 29 3.53 -31.51 -1.87
C ILE A 29 3.76 -30.01 -1.66
N ALA A 30 3.55 -29.19 -2.70
CA ALA A 30 3.67 -27.75 -2.59
C ALA A 30 2.62 -27.17 -1.62
N GLN A 31 1.40 -27.68 -1.62
CA GLN A 31 0.38 -27.29 -0.64
C GLN A 31 0.73 -27.75 0.78
N GLU A 32 1.36 -28.91 0.96
CA GLU A 32 1.82 -29.36 2.27
C GLU A 32 2.96 -28.46 2.80
N TYR A 33 3.95 -28.15 1.96
CA TYR A 33 5.11 -27.35 2.35
C TYR A 33 4.84 -25.85 2.44
N PHE A 34 3.90 -25.32 1.64
CA PHE A 34 3.61 -23.88 1.56
C PHE A 34 2.19 -23.49 1.98
N GLY A 35 1.28 -24.45 2.22
CA GLY A 35 -0.14 -24.20 2.48
C GLY A 35 -0.53 -24.09 3.95
N THR A 36 0.33 -24.49 4.89
CA THR A 36 0.01 -24.43 6.33
C THR A 36 -0.05 -23.00 6.90
N ASP A 37 0.58 -22.02 6.24
CA ASP A 37 0.60 -20.62 6.71
C ASP A 37 -0.42 -19.69 6.02
N PHE A 38 -1.39 -20.25 5.27
CA PHE A 38 -2.30 -19.46 4.43
C PHE A 38 -3.80 -19.65 4.75
N ARG A 39 -4.16 -19.93 6.01
CA ARG A 39 -5.58 -19.80 6.47
C ARG A 39 -6.16 -18.38 6.35
N GLY A 40 -5.37 -17.40 5.91
CA GLY A 40 -5.79 -16.03 5.69
C GLY A 40 -6.52 -15.80 4.35
N THR A 41 -6.07 -16.39 3.23
CA THR A 41 -6.45 -15.84 1.91
C THR A 41 -7.74 -16.35 1.31
N LEU A 42 -8.12 -17.62 1.49
CA LEU A 42 -9.43 -18.09 1.01
C LEU A 42 -10.60 -17.39 1.72
N ARG A 43 -10.39 -17.02 2.99
CA ARG A 43 -11.34 -16.24 3.79
C ARG A 43 -11.34 -14.77 3.38
N HIS A 44 -10.24 -14.31 2.80
CA HIS A 44 -9.99 -12.94 2.39
C HIS A 44 -10.62 -12.66 1.01
N ASP A 45 -10.54 -13.60 0.07
CA ASP A 45 -11.24 -13.52 -1.22
C ASP A 45 -12.77 -13.51 -1.00
N LEU A 46 -13.27 -14.32 -0.07
CA LEU A 46 -14.68 -14.32 0.35
C LEU A 46 -15.11 -13.03 1.08
N GLN A 47 -14.19 -12.35 1.78
CA GLN A 47 -14.46 -11.08 2.48
C GLN A 47 -14.35 -9.87 1.54
N ALA A 48 -13.44 -9.88 0.57
CA ALA A 48 -13.34 -8.86 -0.48
C ALA A 48 -14.60 -8.81 -1.34
N MET A 49 -15.24 -9.97 -1.57
CA MET A 49 -16.53 -10.07 -2.25
C MET A 49 -17.75 -9.63 -1.41
N ALA A 50 -17.63 -9.57 -0.08
CA ALA A 50 -18.77 -9.34 0.83
C ALA A 50 -19.01 -7.87 1.20
N GLY A 51 -18.25 -6.91 0.65
CA GLY A 51 -18.31 -5.50 1.05
C GLY A 51 -17.59 -5.27 2.36
N SER A 52 -16.35 -4.77 2.26
CA SER A 52 -15.40 -4.59 3.34
C SER A 52 -15.92 -3.68 4.46
N THR A 53 -16.31 -4.28 5.58
CA THR A 53 -16.07 -3.66 6.89
C THR A 53 -14.68 -4.11 7.31
N ASP A 54 -13.80 -3.13 7.52
CA ASP A 54 -12.41 -3.34 7.97
C ASP A 54 -12.46 -3.99 9.37
N GLU A 55 -12.52 -5.33 9.42
CA GLU A 55 -12.62 -6.05 10.68
C GLU A 55 -11.31 -5.89 11.45
N CYS A 56 -11.32 -4.90 12.35
CA CYS A 56 -10.31 -4.70 13.38
C CYS A 56 -10.29 -5.94 14.29
N PHE A 57 -9.37 -6.86 13.98
CA PHE A 57 -9.02 -8.04 14.77
C PHE A 57 -8.82 -7.71 16.28
N PRO A 58 -8.97 -8.71 17.18
CA PRO A 58 -9.45 -8.50 18.55
C PRO A 58 -8.52 -7.61 19.38
N VAL A 59 -9.10 -6.52 19.88
CA VAL A 59 -8.59 -5.64 20.95
C VAL A 59 -7.09 -5.35 20.82
N ALA A 60 -6.71 -4.71 19.71
CA ALA A 60 -5.44 -3.99 19.67
C ALA A 60 -5.38 -3.07 20.91
N ARG A 61 -4.35 -3.24 21.74
CA ARG A 61 -4.08 -2.36 22.90
C ARG A 61 -4.32 -0.92 22.44
N LYS A 62 -5.14 -0.17 23.19
CA LYS A 62 -5.38 1.26 22.93
C LYS A 62 -4.03 1.92 22.71
N GLY A 63 -3.82 2.37 21.48
CA GLY A 63 -2.64 3.07 21.04
C GLY A 63 -2.59 4.46 21.67
N LYS A 64 -1.45 5.12 21.47
CA LYS A 64 -1.26 6.47 21.99
C LYS A 64 -2.03 7.43 21.10
N VAL A 65 -3.00 8.13 21.67
CA VAL A 65 -3.66 9.26 21.02
C VAL A 65 -2.66 10.41 20.94
N VAL A 66 -2.49 10.98 19.75
CA VAL A 66 -1.60 12.10 19.46
C VAL A 66 -2.37 13.18 18.73
N THR A 67 -1.92 14.42 18.86
CA THR A 67 -2.37 15.52 18.01
C THR A 67 -1.46 15.57 16.78
N LEU A 68 -2.06 15.60 15.60
CA LEU A 68 -1.34 15.63 14.33
C LEU A 68 -0.68 16.99 14.10
N PRO A 69 0.56 17.03 13.57
CA PRO A 69 1.14 18.26 13.03
C PRO A 69 0.25 18.88 11.94
N ALA A 70 0.29 20.20 11.79
CA ALA A 70 -0.56 20.93 10.86
C ALA A 70 -0.49 20.39 9.41
N SER A 71 0.71 20.03 8.93
CA SER A 71 0.88 19.43 7.60
C SER A 71 0.16 18.08 7.48
N GLN A 72 0.38 17.16 8.41
CA GLN A 72 -0.27 15.85 8.42
C GLN A 72 -1.79 15.97 8.56
N TYR A 73 -2.27 16.93 9.36
CA TYR A 73 -3.69 17.17 9.54
C TYR A 73 -4.35 17.71 8.26
N ALA A 74 -3.71 18.67 7.57
CA ALA A 74 -4.17 19.14 6.27
C ALA A 74 -4.20 18.01 5.23
N SER A 75 -3.16 17.17 5.18
CA SER A 75 -3.11 15.99 4.30
C SER A 75 -4.21 14.97 4.64
N LEU A 76 -4.53 14.75 5.93
CA LEU A 76 -5.61 13.88 6.35
C LEU A 76 -6.97 14.37 5.83
N ILE A 77 -7.26 15.68 5.98
CA ILE A 77 -8.52 16.27 5.49
C ILE A 77 -8.61 16.14 3.97
N SER A 78 -7.52 16.43 3.26
CA SER A 78 -7.46 16.24 1.79
C SER A 78 -7.72 14.79 1.41
N CYS A 79 -7.13 13.84 2.13
CA CYS A 79 -7.35 12.41 1.92
C CYS A 79 -8.82 12.02 2.16
N LEU A 80 -9.42 12.45 3.28
CA LEU A 80 -10.83 12.20 3.60
C LEU A 80 -11.78 12.74 2.52
N ASN A 81 -11.56 13.99 2.08
CA ASN A 81 -12.37 14.61 1.04
C ASN A 81 -12.25 13.94 -0.32
N ARG A 82 -11.10 13.31 -0.61
CA ARG A 82 -10.91 12.56 -1.85
C ARG A 82 -11.62 11.22 -1.85
N ILE A 83 -11.71 10.55 -0.70
CA ILE A 83 -12.31 9.20 -0.59
C ILE A 83 -13.79 9.21 -0.22
N SER A 84 -14.34 10.38 0.16
CA SER A 84 -15.70 10.48 0.68
C SER A 84 -16.68 10.95 -0.37
N ASP A 85 -17.75 10.19 -0.54
CA ASP A 85 -18.85 10.56 -1.43
C ASP A 85 -19.88 11.43 -0.70
N GLY A 86 -19.95 12.72 -1.07
CA GLY A 86 -21.00 13.63 -0.62
C GLY A 86 -20.86 14.20 0.80
N ILE A 87 -19.70 14.04 1.44
CA ILE A 87 -19.34 14.70 2.70
C ILE A 87 -18.10 15.55 2.47
N PHE A 88 -18.13 16.80 2.92
CA PHE A 88 -16.97 17.70 2.88
C PHE A 88 -16.42 17.91 4.29
N TYR A 89 -15.27 17.31 4.54
CA TYR A 89 -14.53 17.46 5.77
C TYR A 89 -13.78 18.79 5.81
N GLN A 90 -13.93 19.50 6.94
CA GLN A 90 -13.28 20.78 7.20
C GLN A 90 -12.44 20.72 8.47
N PRO A 91 -11.41 21.57 8.58
CA PRO A 91 -10.66 21.74 9.82
C PRO A 91 -11.57 22.07 11.01
N TYR A 92 -11.20 21.61 12.20
CA TYR A 92 -11.98 21.79 13.43
C TYR A 92 -12.01 23.25 13.91
N ASP A 93 -11.01 24.05 13.54
CA ASP A 93 -10.82 25.43 13.93
C ASP A 93 -11.42 26.44 12.93
N GLN A 94 -12.03 25.97 11.85
CA GLN A 94 -12.70 26.80 10.85
C GLN A 94 -14.22 26.79 11.06
N PRO A 95 -14.97 27.81 10.60
CA PRO A 95 -16.43 27.76 10.59
C PRO A 95 -16.95 26.73 9.58
N LEU A 96 -18.06 26.05 9.89
CA LEU A 96 -18.72 25.15 8.93
C LEU A 96 -19.39 25.94 7.81
N GLU A 97 -19.12 25.54 6.57
CA GLU A 97 -19.68 26.17 5.37
C GLU A 97 -20.56 25.21 4.58
N GLY A 98 -21.75 24.89 5.10
CA GLY A 98 -22.78 24.17 4.34
C GLY A 98 -23.37 22.96 5.07
N ALA A 99 -24.46 22.43 4.52
CA ALA A 99 -25.23 21.35 5.13
C ALA A 99 -24.53 19.98 5.12
N HIS A 100 -23.51 19.82 4.27
CA HIS A 100 -22.75 18.57 4.11
C HIS A 100 -21.31 18.67 4.66
N CYS A 101 -21.04 19.73 5.43
CA CYS A 101 -19.73 19.96 6.01
C CYS A 101 -19.62 19.37 7.41
N VAL A 102 -18.48 18.72 7.69
CA VAL A 102 -18.23 18.04 8.96
C VAL A 102 -16.83 18.40 9.46
N HIS A 103 -16.71 18.75 10.74
CA HIS A 103 -15.41 18.96 11.36
C HIS A 103 -14.66 17.64 11.59
N VAL A 104 -13.35 17.68 11.35
CA VAL A 104 -12.43 16.59 11.65
C VAL A 104 -11.54 16.99 12.80
N GLU A 105 -11.50 16.26 13.90
CA GLU A 105 -10.54 16.57 14.95
C GLU A 105 -9.09 16.24 14.53
N PRO A 106 -8.08 17.03 14.96
CA PRO A 106 -6.68 16.76 14.64
C PRO A 106 -6.08 15.60 15.47
N ARG A 107 -6.90 14.84 16.19
CA ARG A 107 -6.46 13.78 17.10
C ARG A 107 -6.58 12.43 16.41
N ALA A 108 -5.51 11.64 16.46
CA ALA A 108 -5.49 10.29 15.91
C ALA A 108 -4.79 9.33 16.88
N GLU A 109 -5.12 8.05 16.79
CA GLU A 109 -4.44 7.00 17.51
C GLU A 109 -3.26 6.48 16.68
N THR A 110 -2.08 6.35 17.28
CA THR A 110 -0.91 5.76 16.61
C THR A 110 -0.84 4.25 16.82
N LYS A 111 -0.62 3.51 15.73
CA LYS A 111 -0.40 2.06 15.74
C LYS A 111 1.04 1.73 15.38
N ARG A 112 1.55 0.63 15.96
CA ARG A 112 2.91 0.14 15.68
C ARG A 112 2.96 -0.88 14.53
N ALA A 113 1.81 -1.42 14.17
CA ALA A 113 1.59 -2.38 13.09
C ALA A 113 0.09 -2.49 12.83
N ILE A 114 -0.29 -2.76 11.60
CA ILE A 114 -1.64 -3.21 11.24
C ILE A 114 -1.52 -4.36 10.25
N LYS A 115 -2.52 -5.24 10.24
CA LYS A 115 -2.65 -6.28 9.23
C LYS A 115 -3.76 -5.87 8.27
N LEU A 116 -3.42 -5.61 7.01
CA LEU A 116 -4.39 -5.32 5.94
C LEU A 116 -4.26 -6.40 4.88
N HIS A 117 -5.38 -6.97 4.47
CA HIS A 117 -5.43 -8.01 3.45
C HIS A 117 -4.47 -9.19 3.61
N GLY A 118 -4.22 -9.60 4.86
CA GLY A 118 -3.27 -10.69 5.14
C GLY A 118 -1.83 -10.23 5.34
N ASP A 119 -1.49 -9.03 4.87
CA ASP A 119 -0.15 -8.45 4.92
C ASP A 119 0.06 -7.57 6.16
N ASN A 120 1.28 -7.56 6.66
CA ASN A 120 1.65 -6.80 7.85
C ASN A 120 2.32 -5.49 7.43
N PHE A 121 1.68 -4.37 7.75
CA PHE A 121 2.21 -3.04 7.52
C PHE A 121 2.79 -2.50 8.82
N THR A 122 4.00 -1.94 8.75
CA THR A 122 4.68 -1.34 9.91
C THR A 122 5.41 -0.06 9.53
N PRO A 123 5.61 0.87 10.47
CA PRO A 123 6.55 1.96 10.29
C PRO A 123 8.00 1.49 10.03
N ALA A 124 8.76 2.28 9.28
CA ALA A 124 10.14 1.98 8.88
C ALA A 124 11.07 1.71 10.06
N TRP A 125 10.93 2.47 11.15
CA TRP A 125 11.74 2.29 12.36
C TRP A 125 11.54 0.92 13.02
N ARG A 126 10.42 0.23 12.73
CA ARG A 126 10.13 -1.09 13.26
C ARG A 126 10.60 -2.20 12.32
N HIS A 127 10.30 -2.08 11.03
CA HIS A 127 10.70 -3.06 10.03
C HIS A 127 10.68 -2.44 8.64
N VAL A 128 11.86 -2.29 8.03
CA VAL A 128 12.01 -1.61 6.73
C VAL A 128 11.23 -2.31 5.61
N GLY A 129 11.31 -3.64 5.48
CA GLY A 129 10.60 -4.37 4.41
C GLY A 129 9.08 -4.15 4.44
N ASN A 130 8.43 -4.45 5.57
CA ASN A 130 7.01 -4.19 5.84
C ASN A 130 6.60 -2.70 5.88
N SER A 131 7.52 -1.77 5.63
CA SER A 131 7.22 -0.34 5.52
C SER A 131 7.26 0.17 4.07
N GLN A 132 7.82 -0.62 3.16
CA GLN A 132 7.96 -0.27 1.75
C GLN A 132 6.68 -0.63 1.00
N ILE A 133 6.05 0.37 0.40
CA ILE A 133 4.75 0.24 -0.26
C ILE A 133 4.72 0.98 -1.60
N LEU A 134 3.88 0.51 -2.52
CA LEU A 134 3.54 1.20 -3.74
C LEU A 134 2.21 1.91 -3.57
N LEU A 135 2.17 3.17 -3.96
CA LEU A 135 0.99 4.02 -3.90
C LEU A 135 0.41 4.25 -5.28
N ARG A 136 -0.91 4.26 -5.37
CA ARG A 136 -1.65 4.59 -6.59
C ARG A 136 -1.43 6.05 -6.97
N ALA A 137 -1.24 6.30 -8.26
CA ALA A 137 -1.00 7.63 -8.82
C ALA A 137 -2.11 8.65 -8.49
N THR A 138 -3.37 8.19 -8.43
CA THR A 138 -4.54 8.99 -8.07
C THR A 138 -4.46 9.59 -6.67
N ALA A 139 -3.77 8.92 -5.73
CA ALA A 139 -3.56 9.43 -4.38
C ALA A 139 -2.63 10.67 -4.36
N LEU A 140 -1.83 10.85 -5.41
CA LEU A 140 -0.80 11.88 -5.50
C LEU A 140 -1.14 13.00 -6.49
N GLY A 141 -2.34 12.98 -7.09
CA GLY A 141 -2.76 13.95 -8.10
C GLY A 141 -1.83 14.04 -9.31
N SER A 142 -1.00 13.02 -9.56
CA SER A 142 0.07 13.05 -10.55
C SER A 142 0.12 11.76 -11.35
N GLY A 143 0.20 11.87 -12.69
CA GLY A 143 0.62 10.81 -13.62
C GLY A 143 -0.14 9.48 -13.58
N SER A 144 0.35 8.51 -14.39
CA SER A 144 -0.23 7.16 -14.51
C SER A 144 0.50 6.10 -13.69
N LEU A 145 1.72 6.36 -13.22
CA LEU A 145 2.56 5.33 -12.58
C LEU A 145 2.42 5.36 -11.06
N ALA A 146 2.37 4.15 -10.48
CA ALA A 146 2.48 3.98 -9.04
C ALA A 146 3.79 4.57 -8.52
N ARG A 147 3.81 5.03 -7.26
CA ARG A 147 5.01 5.62 -6.64
C ARG A 147 5.48 4.82 -5.44
N ALA A 148 6.80 4.66 -5.32
CA ALA A 148 7.40 3.97 -4.19
C ALA A 148 7.40 4.88 -2.96
N ALA A 149 6.97 4.35 -1.84
CA ALA A 149 6.90 5.08 -0.59
C ALA A 149 7.33 4.22 0.61
N GLN A 150 7.63 4.90 1.71
CA GLN A 150 7.97 4.29 2.98
C GLN A 150 7.06 4.81 4.10
N ILE A 151 6.42 3.90 4.81
CA ILE A 151 5.55 4.19 5.95
C ILE A 151 6.38 4.74 7.11
N GLN A 152 6.08 5.96 7.52
CA GLN A 152 6.67 6.62 8.69
C GLN A 152 5.81 6.41 9.94
N LYS A 153 4.47 6.46 9.80
CA LYS A 153 3.51 6.26 10.91
C LYS A 153 2.24 5.59 10.40
N ILE A 154 1.56 4.89 11.29
CA ILE A 154 0.22 4.33 11.06
C ILE A 154 -0.72 5.00 12.05
N LEU A 155 -1.78 5.61 11.53
CA LEU A 155 -2.78 6.36 12.27
C LEU A 155 -4.12 5.64 12.16
N VAL A 156 -4.89 5.63 13.23
CA VAL A 156 -6.32 5.33 13.21
C VAL A 156 -7.04 6.60 13.60
N HIS A 157 -7.90 7.09 12.72
CA HIS A 157 -8.64 8.32 12.92
C HIS A 157 -10.13 8.01 12.96
N SER A 158 -10.84 8.65 13.89
CA SER A 158 -12.30 8.55 13.98
C SER A 158 -12.93 9.86 13.55
N HIS A 159 -13.82 9.81 12.58
CA HIS A 159 -14.50 10.99 12.03
C HIS A 159 -16.01 10.75 11.90
N PRO A 160 -16.82 11.82 11.97
CA PRO A 160 -18.26 11.68 11.80
C PRO A 160 -18.61 11.35 10.35
N GLY A 161 -19.63 10.50 10.18
CA GLY A 161 -20.26 10.18 8.91
C GLY A 161 -21.65 10.80 8.76
N LEU A 162 -22.33 10.46 7.67
CA LEU A 162 -23.75 10.81 7.50
C LEU A 162 -24.60 10.13 8.59
N GLY A 163 -25.57 10.86 9.14
CA GLY A 163 -26.59 10.29 10.02
C GLY A 163 -26.11 9.89 11.42
N ARG A 164 -25.19 10.67 12.03
CA ARG A 164 -24.59 10.44 13.37
C ARG A 164 -23.74 9.17 13.48
N SER A 165 -23.42 8.52 12.37
CA SER A 165 -22.41 7.45 12.36
C SER A 165 -21.03 8.04 12.66
N THR A 166 -20.15 7.25 13.24
CA THR A 166 -18.73 7.58 13.38
C THR A 166 -17.96 6.46 12.71
N PHE A 167 -17.11 6.82 11.75
CA PHE A 167 -16.22 5.89 11.09
C PHE A 167 -14.86 5.91 11.79
N SER A 168 -14.18 4.78 11.78
CA SER A 168 -12.82 4.65 12.27
C SER A 168 -12.00 4.00 11.18
N GLU A 169 -11.09 4.76 10.58
CA GLU A 169 -10.32 4.33 9.41
C GLU A 169 -8.82 4.38 9.70
N THR A 170 -8.07 3.57 8.96
CA THR A 170 -6.60 3.54 9.04
C THR A 170 -5.99 4.41 7.95
N PHE A 171 -5.08 5.27 8.37
CA PHE A 171 -4.29 6.12 7.49
C PHE A 171 -2.80 5.88 7.69
N PHE A 172 -2.02 6.16 6.66
CA PHE A 172 -0.58 5.99 6.65
C PHE A 172 0.09 7.34 6.43
N VAL A 173 1.00 7.71 7.32
CA VAL A 173 1.94 8.81 7.04
C VAL A 173 3.12 8.21 6.31
N VAL A 174 3.40 8.70 5.11
CA VAL A 174 4.39 8.13 4.20
C VAL A 174 5.35 9.21 3.70
N LYS A 175 6.55 8.79 3.33
CA LYS A 175 7.48 9.59 2.51
C LYS A 175 7.70 8.88 1.19
N LEU A 176 7.76 9.63 0.11
CA LEU A 176 7.98 9.07 -1.23
C LEU A 176 9.48 8.90 -1.48
N TYR A 177 9.86 7.84 -2.17
CA TYR A 177 11.21 7.74 -2.74
C TYR A 177 11.27 8.60 -3.99
N ARG A 178 12.30 9.43 -4.14
CA ARG A 178 12.42 10.34 -5.28
C ARG A 178 12.55 9.55 -6.59
N GLU A 179 11.72 9.84 -7.57
CA GLU A 179 11.78 9.18 -8.89
C GLU A 179 12.99 9.65 -9.70
N LEU A 180 13.37 8.86 -10.71
CA LEU A 180 14.35 9.29 -11.70
C LEU A 180 13.81 10.46 -12.53
N ASP A 181 14.67 11.42 -12.85
CA ASP A 181 14.33 12.49 -13.78
C ASP A 181 14.31 12.00 -15.25
N ALA A 182 13.84 12.85 -16.17
CA ALA A 182 13.71 12.51 -17.58
C ALA A 182 15.04 12.12 -18.26
N ALA A 183 16.18 12.66 -17.80
CA ALA A 183 17.49 12.34 -18.33
C ALA A 183 18.05 11.02 -17.76
N GLN A 184 17.58 10.62 -16.57
CA GLN A 184 17.99 9.40 -15.88
C GLN A 184 17.15 8.18 -16.27
N ILE A 185 15.88 8.36 -16.67
CA ILE A 185 14.98 7.26 -17.07
C ILE A 185 15.61 6.31 -18.11
N PRO A 186 16.31 6.78 -19.17
CA PRO A 186 16.95 5.88 -20.13
C PRO A 186 18.04 4.97 -19.55
N LEU A 187 18.56 5.28 -18.35
CA LEU A 187 19.57 4.48 -17.64
C LEU A 187 18.96 3.38 -16.76
N ASP A 188 17.63 3.29 -16.69
CA ASP A 188 16.92 2.26 -15.92
C ASP A 188 16.81 0.95 -16.70
N PRO A 189 17.62 -0.08 -16.37
CA PRO A 189 17.65 -1.33 -17.12
C PRO A 189 16.41 -2.20 -16.87
N TYR A 190 15.58 -1.87 -15.88
CA TYR A 190 14.42 -2.68 -15.51
C TYR A 190 13.16 -2.30 -16.30
N ARG A 191 13.07 -1.07 -16.81
CA ARG A 191 11.90 -0.56 -17.53
C ARG A 191 11.57 -1.31 -18.82
N ILE A 192 12.56 -1.97 -19.43
CA ILE A 192 12.34 -2.81 -20.61
C ILE A 192 11.61 -4.12 -20.28
N PHE A 193 11.56 -4.53 -19.00
CA PHE A 193 10.93 -5.76 -18.55
C PHE A 193 9.57 -5.48 -17.91
N HIS A 194 8.58 -5.08 -18.72
CA HIS A 194 7.25 -4.70 -18.26
C HIS A 194 6.57 -5.77 -17.37
N ALA A 195 6.80 -7.05 -17.68
CA ALA A 195 6.24 -8.18 -16.92
C ALA A 195 6.74 -8.28 -15.47
N LEU A 196 7.86 -7.63 -15.12
CA LEU A 196 8.38 -7.64 -13.75
C LEU A 196 7.75 -6.55 -12.88
N ASP A 197 7.12 -5.53 -13.46
CA ASP A 197 6.77 -4.28 -12.75
C ASP A 197 7.92 -3.77 -11.85
N ALA A 198 9.11 -3.76 -12.45
CA ALA A 198 10.35 -3.36 -11.82
C ALA A 198 10.86 -2.04 -12.41
N ARG A 199 11.38 -1.17 -11.56
CA ARG A 199 12.02 0.09 -11.98
C ARG A 199 13.03 0.58 -10.95
N LEU A 200 13.83 1.56 -11.34
CA LEU A 200 14.68 2.31 -10.43
C LEU A 200 13.96 3.56 -9.89
N CYS A 201 14.25 3.88 -8.64
CA CYS A 201 14.12 5.21 -8.06
C CYS A 201 15.44 5.61 -7.38
N ILE A 202 15.57 6.87 -6.99
CA ILE A 202 16.69 7.31 -6.16
C ILE A 202 16.49 6.75 -4.74
N ASP A 203 17.56 6.25 -4.13
CA ASP A 203 17.54 5.76 -2.75
C ASP A 203 17.58 6.91 -1.72
N ASP A 204 16.70 7.88 -1.92
CA ASP A 204 16.48 9.02 -1.05
C ASP A 204 14.99 9.30 -0.92
N LEU A 205 14.58 9.68 0.29
CA LEU A 205 13.19 9.99 0.60
C LEU A 205 12.95 11.49 0.46
N GLU A 206 11.89 11.85 -0.24
CA GLU A 206 11.41 13.22 -0.26
C GLU A 206 11.15 13.72 1.18
N PRO A 207 11.43 15.00 1.46
CA PRO A 207 11.33 15.52 2.82
C PRO A 207 9.88 15.61 3.31
N GLU A 208 8.94 15.79 2.38
CA GLU A 208 7.52 15.97 2.65
C GLU A 208 6.85 14.65 3.05
N GLU A 209 6.00 14.72 4.08
CA GLU A 209 5.18 13.60 4.52
C GLU A 209 3.76 13.77 3.97
N LEU A 210 3.20 12.68 3.45
CA LEU A 210 1.83 12.62 2.96
C LEU A 210 1.01 11.70 3.84
N VAL A 211 -0.29 11.97 3.94
CA VAL A 211 -1.26 11.07 4.58
C VAL A 211 -2.09 10.41 3.48
N VAL A 212 -2.09 9.09 3.47
CA VAL A 212 -2.82 8.28 2.48
C VAL A 212 -3.74 7.26 3.18
N SER A 213 -4.80 6.88 2.49
CA SER A 213 -5.71 5.82 2.91
C SER A 213 -5.13 4.44 2.61
N SER A 214 -5.65 3.40 3.25
CA SER A 214 -5.38 2.01 2.88
C SER A 214 -5.72 1.71 1.41
N THR A 215 -6.76 2.35 0.86
CA THR A 215 -7.21 2.16 -0.53
C THR A 215 -6.23 2.73 -1.58
N ASP A 216 -5.31 3.60 -1.14
CA ASP A 216 -4.26 4.14 -2.00
C ASP A 216 -3.04 3.23 -2.11
N ILE A 217 -2.93 2.25 -1.20
CA ILE A 217 -1.83 1.30 -1.18
C ILE A 217 -2.15 0.17 -2.16
N ILE A 218 -1.29 -0.01 -3.16
CA ILE A 218 -1.39 -1.11 -4.12
C ILE A 218 -0.87 -2.39 -3.47
N SER A 219 0.38 -2.35 -3.00
CA SER A 219 1.08 -3.51 -2.48
C SER A 219 2.32 -3.11 -1.69
N HIS A 220 2.97 -4.08 -1.07
CA HIS A 220 4.37 -3.96 -0.70
C HIS A 220 5.27 -4.02 -1.94
N PHE A 221 6.51 -3.52 -1.83
CA PHE A 221 7.54 -3.80 -2.84
C PHE A 221 8.78 -4.42 -2.20
N ALA A 222 9.43 -5.30 -2.95
CA ALA A 222 10.79 -5.73 -2.64
C ALA A 222 11.77 -4.70 -3.18
N SER A 223 12.85 -4.47 -2.43
CA SER A 223 13.85 -3.51 -2.85
C SER A 223 15.29 -3.90 -2.57
N CYS A 224 16.18 -3.33 -3.37
CA CYS A 224 17.62 -3.49 -3.24
C CYS A 224 18.30 -2.19 -3.65
N SER A 225 19.23 -1.68 -2.83
CA SER A 225 20.02 -0.51 -3.20
C SER A 225 21.15 -0.90 -4.14
N ILE A 226 21.32 -0.16 -5.22
CA ILE A 226 22.29 -0.44 -6.29
C ILE A 226 22.92 0.86 -6.79
N ASP A 227 24.20 0.78 -7.16
CA ASP A 227 24.88 1.86 -7.88
C ASP A 227 24.84 1.53 -9.38
N ILE A 228 24.40 2.49 -10.18
CA ILE A 228 24.23 2.35 -11.63
C ILE A 228 25.22 3.26 -12.32
N GLU A 229 25.98 2.71 -13.27
CA GLU A 229 26.93 3.50 -14.06
C GLU A 229 26.21 4.64 -14.79
N GLY A 230 26.74 5.87 -14.67
CA GLY A 230 26.12 7.08 -15.21
C GLY A 230 25.18 7.82 -14.26
N LEU A 231 24.71 7.17 -13.18
CA LEU A 231 23.96 7.84 -12.12
C LEU A 231 24.90 8.22 -10.97
N LYS A 232 24.89 9.52 -10.62
CA LYS A 232 25.72 10.04 -9.50
C LYS A 232 25.20 9.60 -8.14
N GLU A 233 23.92 9.27 -8.07
CA GLU A 233 23.21 9.02 -6.82
C GLU A 233 22.87 7.54 -6.71
N ARG A 234 22.92 7.04 -5.47
CA ARG A 234 22.56 5.66 -5.17
C ARG A 234 21.10 5.43 -5.54
N CYS A 235 20.83 4.35 -6.25
CA CYS A 235 19.50 3.99 -6.69
C CYS A 235 18.95 2.83 -5.87
N ARG A 236 17.63 2.65 -5.96
CA ARG A 236 16.90 1.53 -5.38
C ARG A 236 16.07 0.88 -6.47
N VAL A 237 16.24 -0.43 -6.62
CA VAL A 237 15.32 -1.25 -7.40
C VAL A 237 14.03 -1.37 -6.61
N VAL A 238 12.92 -1.08 -7.26
CA VAL A 238 11.56 -1.23 -6.77
C VAL A 238 10.91 -2.33 -7.58
N LEU A 239 10.53 -3.43 -6.94
CA LEU A 239 9.84 -4.56 -7.56
C LEU A 239 8.51 -4.76 -6.83
N SER A 240 7.40 -4.52 -7.54
CA SER A 240 6.06 -4.73 -6.98
C SER A 240 5.88 -6.17 -6.49
N LEU A 241 5.23 -6.33 -5.33
CA LEU A 241 4.79 -7.64 -4.83
C LEU A 241 3.28 -7.83 -5.02
N ASP A 242 2.65 -6.95 -5.80
CA ASP A 242 1.26 -7.14 -6.21
C ASP A 242 1.13 -8.42 -7.04
N ARG A 243 0.11 -9.21 -6.75
CA ARG A 243 -0.16 -10.50 -7.39
C ARG A 243 -1.25 -10.41 -8.45
N ASN A 244 -1.93 -9.27 -8.54
CA ASN A 244 -3.05 -9.07 -9.45
C ASN A 244 -2.62 -8.40 -10.77
N PHE A 245 -1.32 -8.15 -10.95
CA PHE A 245 -0.78 -7.44 -12.12
C PHE A 245 -1.02 -8.17 -13.46
N LEU A 246 -1.24 -9.50 -13.44
CA LEU A 246 -1.44 -10.26 -14.68
C LEU A 246 -2.82 -10.03 -15.31
N ASP A 247 -3.84 -9.72 -14.51
CA ASP A 247 -5.20 -9.54 -15.02
C ASP A 247 -5.34 -8.26 -15.87
N ASP A 248 -4.51 -7.24 -15.62
CA ASP A 248 -4.55 -5.96 -16.34
C ASP A 248 -3.82 -6.01 -17.71
N ILE A 249 -2.93 -6.97 -17.93
CA ILE A 249 -2.18 -7.10 -19.20
C ILE A 249 -3.06 -7.69 -20.30
N GLU A 250 -3.96 -8.61 -19.96
CA GLU A 250 -4.87 -9.24 -20.92
C GLU A 250 -5.89 -8.24 -21.48
N THR A 251 -6.31 -7.26 -20.69
CA THR A 251 -7.27 -6.21 -21.08
C THR A 251 -6.69 -5.17 -22.05
N LEU A 252 -5.36 -5.05 -22.17
CA LEU A 252 -4.71 -4.12 -23.09
C LEU A 252 -4.39 -4.74 -24.47
N GLN A 253 -4.65 -6.04 -24.65
CA GLN A 253 -4.46 -6.75 -25.92
C GLN A 253 -5.77 -7.10 -26.65
N SER A 254 -6.93 -6.72 -26.09
CA SER A 254 -8.26 -6.83 -26.69
C SER A 254 -8.81 -5.49 -27.15
#